data_AF-A0A358B396-F1
#
_entry.id   AF-A0A358B396-F1
#
_cell.length_a   1.000
_cell.length_b   1.000
_cell.length_c   1.000
_cell.angle_alpha   90.00
_cell.angle_beta   90.00
_cell.angle_gamma   90.00
#
_symmetry.space_group_name_H-M   'P 1'
#
loop_
_entity.id
_entity.type
_entity.pdbx_description
1 polymer ?
#
loop_
_entity_poly.entity_id
_entity_poly.type
_entity_poly.pdbx_seq_one_letter_code
_entity_poly.pdbx_strand_id
1 'polypeptide(L)'
;MQPGTPEADAWLDAATQSGGDLNAQYGRIGDACGLSFQGDFLAFLQRDEAMDPEHLVTADVSVTEMYEEWQRQVAADPSLADALPKDGSAGGGGFDVSRVLELAAGLSGSQKDLLAAACRGVFSVILGGAESHDALNGVILDFRNRRLADRITALPQADIYITYGSGHFPGLFQELQGRNPNWKIVATNWTTAIVPPDDAAGQLVMAAP
;
A
#
# COMPACT_ATOMS: atom_id res chain seq x y z
N MET A 1 8.74 -2.29 -0.79
CA MET A 1 9.10 -3.69 -0.46
C MET A 1 10.34 -4.04 -1.27
N GLN A 2 11.32 -4.70 -0.66
CA GLN A 2 12.53 -5.10 -1.37
C GLN A 2 12.25 -6.38 -2.19
N PRO A 3 12.81 -6.52 -3.41
CA PRO A 3 12.55 -7.67 -4.29
C PRO A 3 12.92 -9.00 -3.62
N GLY A 4 12.22 -10.07 -3.99
CA GLY A 4 12.44 -11.41 -3.46
C GLY A 4 13.34 -12.29 -4.33
N THR A 5 13.44 -13.55 -3.93
CA THR A 5 13.82 -14.63 -4.85
C THR A 5 12.69 -14.85 -5.86
N PRO A 6 12.95 -15.46 -7.03
CA PRO A 6 11.91 -15.74 -8.01
C PRO A 6 10.74 -16.58 -7.46
N GLU A 7 11.02 -17.46 -6.50
CA GLU A 7 9.99 -18.27 -5.83
C GLU A 7 9.13 -17.42 -4.88
N ALA A 8 9.75 -16.53 -4.11
CA ALA A 8 9.05 -15.65 -3.18
C ALA A 8 8.19 -14.62 -3.95
N ASP A 9 8.70 -14.08 -5.06
CA ASP A 9 7.94 -13.18 -5.93
C ASP A 9 6.74 -13.91 -6.55
N ALA A 10 6.92 -15.14 -7.05
CA ALA A 10 5.82 -15.95 -7.58
C ALA A 10 4.76 -16.29 -6.51
N TRP A 11 5.18 -16.53 -5.27
CA TRP A 11 4.26 -16.71 -4.14
C TRP A 11 3.45 -15.44 -3.87
N LEU A 12 4.09 -14.28 -3.82
CA LEU A 12 3.41 -13.02 -3.55
C LEU A 12 2.42 -12.66 -4.66
N ASP A 13 2.79 -12.88 -5.92
CA ASP A 13 1.92 -12.68 -7.08
C ASP A 13 0.67 -13.59 -7.00
N ALA A 14 0.86 -14.86 -6.62
CA ALA A 14 -0.25 -15.80 -6.43
C ALA A 14 -1.14 -15.39 -5.24
N ALA A 15 -0.53 -15.00 -4.11
CA ALA A 15 -1.21 -14.61 -2.89
C ALA A 15 -2.05 -13.33 -3.07
N THR A 16 -1.54 -12.37 -3.83
CA THR A 16 -2.21 -11.08 -4.05
C THR A 16 -3.13 -11.10 -5.27
N GLN A 17 -3.12 -12.18 -6.06
CA GLN A 17 -3.80 -12.30 -7.36
C GLN A 17 -3.58 -11.08 -8.26
N SER A 18 -2.44 -10.40 -8.08
CA SER A 18 -2.18 -9.13 -8.75
C SER A 18 -2.03 -9.31 -10.26
N GLY A 19 -1.67 -10.51 -10.71
CA GLY A 19 -1.31 -10.74 -12.11
C GLY A 19 -0.17 -9.84 -12.59
N GLY A 20 0.69 -9.38 -11.66
CA GLY A 20 1.82 -8.47 -11.92
C GLY A 20 1.92 -7.30 -10.93
N ASP A 21 2.52 -6.20 -11.36
CA ASP A 21 2.78 -5.03 -10.51
C ASP A 21 1.49 -4.41 -9.93
N LEU A 22 1.32 -4.53 -8.61
CA LEU A 22 0.21 -3.92 -7.84
C LEU A 22 0.13 -2.42 -8.08
N ASN A 23 1.26 -1.72 -8.21
CA ASN A 23 1.27 -0.28 -8.49
C ASN A 23 0.69 0.01 -9.87
N ALA A 24 1.01 -0.78 -10.89
CA ALA A 24 0.45 -0.63 -12.23
C ALA A 24 -1.07 -0.92 -12.26
N GLN A 25 -1.57 -1.80 -11.41
CA GLN A 25 -3.02 -2.01 -11.26
C GLN A 25 -3.70 -0.83 -10.57
N TYR A 26 -3.18 -0.38 -9.42
CA TYR A 26 -3.74 0.77 -8.73
C TYR A 26 -3.64 2.05 -9.58
N GLY A 27 -2.58 2.20 -10.38
CA GLY A 27 -2.45 3.27 -11.37
C GLY A 27 -3.57 3.24 -12.41
N ARG A 28 -3.83 2.08 -13.02
CA ARG A 28 -4.95 1.93 -13.99
C ARG A 28 -6.31 2.23 -13.37
N ILE A 29 -6.54 1.85 -12.11
CA ILE A 29 -7.76 2.21 -11.40
C ILE A 29 -7.81 3.72 -11.13
N GLY A 30 -6.69 4.29 -10.72
CA GLY A 30 -6.55 5.73 -10.50
C GLY A 30 -6.94 6.52 -11.74
N ASP A 31 -6.35 6.18 -12.89
CA ASP A 31 -6.65 6.79 -14.18
C ASP A 31 -8.14 6.68 -14.54
N ALA A 32 -8.72 5.49 -14.39
CA ALA A 32 -10.14 5.25 -14.68
C ALA A 32 -11.09 6.05 -13.78
N CYS A 33 -10.68 6.27 -12.53
CA CYS A 33 -11.45 6.97 -11.51
C CYS A 33 -11.09 8.46 -11.38
N GLY A 34 -10.22 8.99 -12.24
CA GLY A 34 -9.77 10.38 -12.18
C GLY A 34 -9.05 10.71 -10.87
N LEU A 35 -8.17 9.81 -10.43
CA LEU A 35 -7.35 9.90 -9.22
C LEU A 35 -5.88 9.77 -9.61
N SER A 36 -5.02 10.55 -8.97
CA SER A 36 -3.58 10.34 -9.07
C SER A 36 -3.14 9.23 -8.11
N PHE A 37 -2.30 8.32 -8.59
CA PHE A 37 -1.77 7.26 -7.74
C PHE A 37 -0.70 7.82 -6.79
N GLN A 38 -0.66 7.32 -5.56
CA GLN A 38 0.29 7.77 -4.54
C GLN A 38 1.76 7.61 -4.98
N GLY A 39 2.06 6.62 -5.84
CA GLY A 39 3.41 6.40 -6.35
C GLY A 39 3.95 7.59 -7.14
N ASP A 40 3.10 8.29 -7.90
CA ASP A 40 3.49 9.48 -8.64
C ASP A 40 3.83 10.63 -7.69
N PHE A 41 3.05 10.78 -6.61
CA PHE A 41 3.33 11.76 -5.56
C PHE A 41 4.63 11.45 -4.83
N LEU A 42 4.92 10.18 -4.55
CA LEU A 42 6.10 9.76 -3.77
C LEU A 42 7.35 9.51 -4.61
N ALA A 43 7.28 9.65 -5.95
CA ALA A 43 8.41 9.41 -6.84
C ALA A 43 9.64 10.29 -6.53
N PHE A 44 9.45 11.46 -5.91
CA PHE A 44 10.56 12.28 -5.45
C PHE A 44 11.33 11.63 -4.30
N LEU A 45 10.64 10.97 -3.35
CA LEU A 45 11.28 10.27 -2.23
C LEU A 45 12.16 9.12 -2.70
N GLN A 46 11.75 8.40 -3.75
CA GLN A 46 12.57 7.34 -4.35
C GLN A 46 13.85 7.90 -4.99
N ARG A 47 13.78 9.08 -5.60
CA ARG A 47 14.98 9.76 -6.13
C ARG A 47 15.87 10.26 -5.00
N ASP A 48 15.27 10.81 -3.94
CA ASP A 48 16.00 11.33 -2.80
C ASP A 48 16.67 10.19 -2.01
N GLU A 49 16.06 9.01 -1.90
CA GLU A 49 16.68 7.80 -1.31
C GLU A 49 18.00 7.45 -2.00
N ALA A 50 18.06 7.57 -3.34
CA ALA A 50 19.30 7.33 -4.08
C ALA A 50 20.39 8.39 -3.83
N MET A 51 20.00 9.59 -3.37
CA MET A 51 20.91 10.71 -3.11
C MET A 51 21.33 10.81 -1.64
N ASP A 52 20.47 10.36 -0.72
CA ASP A 52 20.70 10.41 0.73
C ASP A 52 20.34 9.06 1.42
N PRO A 53 21.07 7.98 1.09
CA PRO A 53 20.79 6.64 1.63
C PRO A 53 21.12 6.51 3.13
N GLU A 54 21.77 7.50 3.74
CA GLU A 54 22.07 7.52 5.18
C GLU A 54 20.85 7.93 6.01
N HIS A 55 19.94 8.74 5.44
CA HIS A 55 18.75 9.24 6.14
C HIS A 55 17.43 8.72 5.56
N LEU A 56 17.40 8.40 4.27
CA LEU A 56 16.24 7.84 3.57
C LEU A 56 16.49 6.37 3.27
N VAL A 57 15.66 5.50 3.84
CA VAL A 57 15.85 4.06 3.73
C VAL A 57 14.54 3.33 3.49
N THR A 58 14.58 2.32 2.62
CA THR A 58 13.54 1.29 2.58
C THR A 58 13.63 0.43 3.85
N ALA A 59 12.80 0.75 4.84
CA ALA A 59 12.75 0.07 6.15
C ALA A 59 11.86 -1.18 6.20
N ASP A 60 11.24 -1.55 5.09
CA ASP A 60 10.36 -2.72 4.97
C ASP A 60 11.17 -4.03 4.88
N VAL A 61 10.49 -5.16 5.03
CA VAL A 61 11.08 -6.48 4.77
C VAL A 61 11.17 -6.77 3.27
N SER A 62 11.99 -7.74 2.91
CA SER A 62 11.99 -8.32 1.56
C SER A 62 10.83 -9.28 1.34
N VAL A 63 10.45 -9.50 0.07
CA VAL A 63 9.49 -10.55 -0.30
C VAL A 63 9.99 -11.93 0.14
N THR A 64 11.31 -12.18 0.09
CA THR A 64 11.92 -13.41 0.60
C THR A 64 11.62 -13.64 2.08
N GLU A 65 11.83 -12.63 2.93
CA GLU A 65 11.52 -12.74 4.37
C GLU A 65 10.04 -12.97 4.63
N MET A 66 9.15 -12.39 3.81
CA MET A 66 7.71 -12.66 3.91
C MET A 66 7.38 -14.10 3.55
N TYR A 67 7.99 -14.63 2.48
CA TYR A 67 7.77 -16.01 2.06
C TYR A 67 8.28 -17.01 3.11
N GLU A 68 9.46 -16.78 3.68
CA GLU A 68 9.98 -17.60 4.77
C GLU A 68 9.08 -17.56 6.01
N GLU A 69 8.54 -16.39 6.36
CA GLU A 69 7.58 -16.25 7.45
C GLU A 69 6.28 -17.00 7.14
N TRP A 70 5.78 -16.92 5.92
CA TRP A 70 4.61 -17.70 5.47
C TRP A 70 4.85 -19.20 5.63
N GLN A 71 6.00 -19.70 5.15
CA GLN A 71 6.38 -21.10 5.29
C GLN A 71 6.45 -21.52 6.77
N ARG A 72 6.99 -20.67 7.65
CA ARG A 72 7.02 -20.91 9.09
C ARG A 72 5.62 -21.01 9.68
N GLN A 73 4.71 -20.13 9.27
CA GLN A 73 3.31 -20.16 9.73
C GLN A 73 2.58 -21.41 9.24
N VAL A 74 2.72 -21.77 7.96
CA VAL A 74 2.16 -23.02 7.39
C VAL A 74 2.74 -24.27 8.06
N ALA A 75 4.03 -24.29 8.39
CA ALA A 75 4.62 -25.41 9.11
C ALA A 75 4.04 -25.57 10.53
N ALA A 76 3.66 -24.46 11.18
CA ALA A 76 3.02 -24.46 12.49
C ALA A 76 1.52 -24.79 12.43
N ASP A 77 0.84 -24.32 11.39
CA ASP A 77 -0.56 -24.60 11.09
C ASP A 77 -0.75 -24.93 9.60
N PRO A 78 -0.72 -26.22 9.24
CA PRO A 78 -0.87 -26.66 7.86
C PRO A 78 -2.18 -26.23 7.19
N SER A 79 -3.22 -25.86 7.95
CA SER A 79 -4.49 -25.41 7.39
C SER A 79 -4.37 -24.07 6.65
N LEU A 80 -3.34 -23.27 6.96
CA LEU A 80 -3.05 -22.01 6.27
C LEU A 80 -2.65 -22.23 4.80
N ALA A 81 -2.11 -23.40 4.44
CA ALA A 81 -1.75 -23.70 3.05
C ALA A 81 -2.96 -23.66 2.09
N ASP A 82 -4.15 -23.95 2.61
CA ASP A 82 -5.40 -23.92 1.85
C ASP A 82 -5.99 -22.51 1.69
N ALA A 83 -5.44 -21.53 2.40
CA ALA A 83 -5.93 -20.16 2.40
C ALA A 83 -5.40 -19.31 1.24
N LEU A 84 -4.34 -19.75 0.55
CA LEU A 84 -3.96 -19.13 -0.71
C LEU A 84 -5.12 -19.30 -1.72
N PRO A 85 -5.52 -18.24 -2.42
CA PRO A 85 -6.61 -18.34 -3.38
C PRO A 85 -6.31 -19.43 -4.42
N LYS A 86 -7.13 -20.48 -4.45
CA LYS A 86 -7.11 -21.47 -5.52
C LYS A 86 -7.82 -20.84 -6.71
N ASP A 87 -7.06 -20.58 -7.77
CA ASP A 87 -7.45 -20.11 -9.11
C ASP A 87 -8.83 -19.41 -9.22
N GLY A 88 -8.81 -18.10 -9.45
CA GLY A 88 -9.93 -17.36 -10.06
C GLY A 88 -11.15 -17.11 -9.18
N SER A 89 -11.11 -17.44 -7.89
CA SER A 89 -12.08 -16.91 -6.93
C SER A 89 -11.59 -15.56 -6.41
N ALA A 90 -12.15 -14.48 -6.96
CA ALA A 90 -11.95 -13.13 -6.45
C ALA A 90 -12.24 -13.13 -4.95
N GLY A 91 -11.20 -12.90 -4.14
CA GLY A 91 -11.36 -12.63 -2.71
C GLY A 91 -12.40 -11.53 -2.53
N GLY A 92 -13.45 -11.82 -1.79
CA GLY A 92 -14.68 -11.03 -1.78
C GLY A 92 -14.45 -9.56 -1.48
N GLY A 93 -14.92 -8.70 -2.39
CA GLY A 93 -15.08 -7.26 -2.16
C GLY A 93 -14.24 -6.33 -3.06
N GLY A 94 -13.33 -6.87 -3.87
CA GLY A 94 -12.49 -6.07 -4.77
C GLY A 94 -13.26 -5.48 -5.95
N PHE A 95 -13.11 -4.17 -6.16
CA PHE A 95 -13.54 -3.45 -7.36
C PHE A 95 -12.93 -4.10 -8.61
N ASP A 96 -13.75 -4.71 -9.48
CA ASP A 96 -13.29 -5.34 -10.72
C ASP A 96 -12.78 -4.27 -11.71
N VAL A 97 -11.46 -4.12 -11.73
CA VAL A 97 -10.72 -3.14 -12.53
C VAL A 97 -11.05 -3.27 -14.01
N SER A 98 -11.15 -4.51 -14.50
CA SER A 98 -11.42 -4.78 -15.91
C SER A 98 -12.81 -4.28 -16.29
N ARG A 99 -13.80 -4.55 -15.45
CA ARG A 99 -15.17 -4.10 -15.65
C ARG A 99 -15.32 -2.58 -15.58
N VAL A 100 -14.51 -1.92 -14.75
CA VAL A 100 -14.51 -0.46 -14.61
C VAL A 100 -13.83 0.20 -15.82
N LEU A 101 -12.72 -0.36 -16.29
CA LEU A 101 -12.05 0.10 -17.50
C LEU A 101 -12.94 -0.07 -18.74
N GLU A 102 -13.66 -1.19 -18.85
CA GLU A 102 -14.67 -1.40 -19.90
C GLU A 102 -15.80 -0.38 -19.84
N LEU A 103 -16.31 -0.09 -18.64
CA LEU A 103 -17.32 0.95 -18.46
C LEU A 103 -16.78 2.33 -18.87
N ALA A 104 -15.57 2.68 -18.43
CA ALA A 104 -14.94 3.98 -18.66
C ALA A 104 -14.65 4.26 -20.14
N ALA A 105 -14.32 3.22 -20.91
CA ALA A 105 -14.00 3.34 -22.34
C ALA A 105 -15.17 3.83 -23.20
N GLY A 106 -16.42 3.60 -22.77
CA GLY A 106 -17.64 3.99 -23.50
C GLY A 106 -18.23 5.35 -23.13
N LEU A 107 -17.65 6.07 -22.16
CA LEU A 107 -18.27 7.28 -21.59
C LEU A 107 -17.80 8.57 -22.27
N SER A 108 -18.74 9.50 -22.47
CA SER A 108 -18.46 10.89 -22.84
C SER A 108 -17.94 11.72 -21.65
N GLY A 109 -17.43 12.93 -21.89
CA GLY A 109 -16.76 13.76 -20.86
C GLY A 109 -17.54 13.92 -19.55
N SER A 110 -18.79 14.37 -19.60
CA SER A 110 -19.63 14.55 -18.40
C SER A 110 -20.01 13.24 -17.70
N GLN A 111 -19.98 12.11 -18.42
CA GLN A 111 -20.21 10.79 -17.84
C GLN A 111 -18.98 10.25 -17.11
N LYS A 112 -17.77 10.65 -17.53
CA LYS A 112 -16.52 10.35 -16.82
C LYS A 112 -16.46 11.05 -15.47
N ASP A 113 -16.94 12.29 -15.37
CA ASP A 113 -16.98 13.03 -14.10
C ASP A 113 -17.89 12.35 -13.07
N LEU A 114 -19.05 11.84 -13.53
CA LEU A 114 -19.97 11.08 -12.66
C LEU A 114 -19.36 9.74 -12.22
N LEU A 115 -18.65 9.04 -13.13
CA LEU A 115 -17.94 7.81 -12.81
C LEU A 115 -16.82 8.08 -11.78
N ALA A 116 -16.06 9.16 -11.94
CA ALA A 116 -15.01 9.55 -10.99
C ALA A 116 -15.59 9.84 -9.59
N ALA A 117 -16.70 10.58 -9.51
CA ALA A 117 -17.38 10.83 -8.24
C ALA A 117 -17.90 9.54 -7.59
N ALA A 118 -18.48 8.63 -8.38
CA ALA A 118 -18.94 7.33 -7.90
C ALA A 118 -17.78 6.44 -7.42
N CYS A 119 -16.68 6.38 -8.19
CA CYS A 119 -15.44 5.72 -7.78
C CYS A 119 -14.95 6.22 -6.42
N ARG A 120 -14.83 7.54 -6.24
CA ARG A 120 -14.37 8.15 -5.00
C ARG A 120 -15.26 7.77 -3.81
N GLY A 121 -16.57 7.77 -4.01
CA GLY A 121 -17.54 7.32 -2.99
C GLY A 121 -17.35 5.85 -2.63
N VAL A 122 -17.20 4.98 -3.62
CA VAL A 122 -16.94 3.55 -3.41
C VAL A 122 -15.60 3.32 -2.68
N PHE A 123 -14.52 3.98 -3.12
CA PHE A 123 -13.22 3.90 -2.45
C PHE A 123 -13.27 4.39 -1.01
N SER A 124 -13.99 5.47 -0.73
CA SER A 124 -14.16 5.96 0.64
C SER A 124 -14.88 4.96 1.54
N VAL A 125 -15.81 4.17 1.00
CA VAL A 125 -16.53 3.13 1.74
C VAL A 125 -15.66 1.88 1.93
N ILE A 126 -14.95 1.44 0.88
CA ILE A 126 -14.08 0.26 0.93
C ILE A 126 -12.89 0.51 1.87
N LEU A 127 -12.21 1.65 1.73
CA LEU A 127 -11.07 2.02 2.58
C LEU A 127 -11.49 2.35 4.02
N GLY A 128 -12.78 2.63 4.25
CA GLY A 128 -13.36 2.80 5.58
C GLY A 128 -13.87 1.48 6.21
N GLY A 129 -13.85 0.38 5.45
CA GLY A 129 -14.23 -0.94 5.93
C GLY A 129 -13.16 -1.53 6.86
N ALA A 130 -13.58 -2.39 7.79
CA ALA A 130 -12.63 -3.18 8.58
C ALA A 130 -11.87 -4.12 7.64
N GLU A 131 -10.54 -4.18 7.76
CA GLU A 131 -9.74 -5.14 6.99
C GLU A 131 -10.20 -6.56 7.29
N SER A 132 -10.42 -7.36 6.24
CA SER A 132 -10.77 -8.77 6.38
C SER A 132 -9.61 -9.51 7.03
N HIS A 133 -9.88 -10.33 8.04
CA HIS A 133 -8.91 -11.28 8.61
C HIS A 133 -8.62 -12.39 7.58
N ASP A 134 -7.80 -12.06 6.59
CA ASP A 134 -7.26 -13.02 5.64
C ASP A 134 -6.05 -13.71 6.29
N ALA A 135 -5.83 -14.99 5.99
CA ALA A 135 -4.70 -15.76 6.48
C ALA A 135 -3.36 -15.09 6.16
N LEU A 136 -3.31 -14.37 5.04
CA LEU A 136 -2.15 -13.60 4.60
C LEU A 136 -1.83 -12.40 5.49
N ASN A 137 -2.78 -11.88 6.28
CA ASN A 137 -2.52 -10.74 7.16
C ASN A 137 -1.46 -11.04 8.23
N GLY A 138 -1.34 -12.30 8.65
CA GLY A 138 -0.28 -12.74 9.56
C GLY A 138 1.13 -12.44 9.03
N VAL A 139 1.28 -12.32 7.70
CA VAL A 139 2.53 -11.98 7.03
C VAL A 139 2.52 -10.55 6.49
N ILE A 140 1.49 -10.19 5.71
CA ILE A 140 1.40 -8.90 5.02
C ILE A 140 1.31 -7.75 6.01
N LEU A 141 0.58 -7.92 7.11
CA LEU A 141 0.39 -6.88 8.13
C LEU A 141 1.24 -7.17 9.36
N ASP A 142 0.96 -8.28 10.05
CA ASP A 142 1.47 -8.49 11.41
C ASP A 142 3.00 -8.64 11.44
N PHE A 143 3.56 -9.50 10.58
CA PHE A 143 5.01 -9.68 10.50
C PHE A 143 5.73 -8.40 10.09
N ARG A 144 5.22 -7.69 9.08
CA ARG A 144 5.80 -6.44 8.59
C ARG A 144 5.73 -5.34 9.64
N ASN A 145 4.61 -5.21 10.33
CA ASN A 145 4.43 -4.27 11.45
C ASN A 145 5.40 -4.56 12.60
N ARG A 146 5.56 -5.84 13.00
CA ARG A 146 6.54 -6.25 14.02
C ARG A 146 7.96 -5.83 13.62
N ARG A 147 8.38 -6.17 12.40
CA ARG A 147 9.74 -5.88 11.91
C ARG A 147 10.01 -4.36 11.80
N LEU A 148 9.03 -3.58 11.36
CA LEU A 148 9.15 -2.13 11.31
C LEU A 148 9.24 -1.53 12.72
N ALA A 149 8.42 -2.00 13.66
CA ALA A 149 8.48 -1.55 15.05
C ALA A 149 9.82 -1.88 15.74
N ASP A 150 10.40 -3.04 15.45
CA ASP A 150 11.74 -3.41 15.92
C ASP A 150 12.80 -2.42 15.41
N ARG A 151 12.76 -2.09 14.11
CA ARG A 151 13.66 -1.11 13.49
C ARG A 151 13.51 0.27 14.13
N ILE A 152 12.29 0.77 14.28
CA ILE A 152 12.01 2.07 14.91
C ILE A 152 12.56 2.11 16.34
N THR A 153 12.38 1.03 17.11
CA THR A 153 12.84 0.96 18.49
C THR A 153 14.38 0.91 18.60
N ALA A 154 15.05 0.38 17.58
CA ALA A 154 16.50 0.33 17.52
C ALA A 154 17.14 1.66 17.07
N LEU A 155 16.36 2.61 16.52
CA LEU A 155 16.88 3.91 16.14
C LEU A 155 17.23 4.74 17.39
N PRO A 156 18.38 5.43 17.41
CA PRO A 156 18.63 6.45 18.42
C PRO A 156 17.55 7.54 18.29
N GLN A 157 17.20 8.21 19.40
CA GLN A 157 16.12 9.22 19.45
C GLN A 157 16.18 10.17 18.25
N ALA A 158 15.29 9.95 17.29
CA ALA A 158 15.22 10.66 16.03
C ALA A 158 13.77 10.97 15.69
N ASP A 159 13.55 12.14 15.10
CA ASP A 159 12.29 12.46 14.44
C ASP A 159 12.22 11.65 13.15
N ILE A 160 11.26 10.73 13.06
CA ILE A 160 11.09 9.84 11.91
C ILE A 160 9.85 10.21 11.12
N TYR A 161 9.97 10.14 9.79
CA TYR A 161 8.86 10.24 8.86
C TYR A 161 8.74 8.91 8.14
N ILE A 162 7.53 8.36 8.11
CA ILE A 162 7.26 7.04 7.52
C ILE A 162 6.19 7.18 6.46
N THR A 163 6.52 6.77 5.24
CA THR A 163 5.54 6.57 4.18
C THR A 163 5.18 5.10 4.11
N TYR A 164 3.91 4.76 4.36
CA TYR A 164 3.48 3.37 4.40
C TYR A 164 1.99 3.24 4.09
N GLY A 165 1.54 2.01 3.79
CA GLY A 165 0.14 1.73 3.50
C GLY A 165 -0.75 1.96 4.73
N SER A 166 -1.91 2.58 4.56
CA SER A 166 -2.78 2.99 5.68
C SER A 166 -3.25 1.82 6.56
N GLY A 167 -3.46 0.64 5.97
CA GLY A 167 -3.88 -0.58 6.68
C GLY A 167 -2.92 -1.03 7.79
N HIS A 168 -1.65 -0.67 7.68
CA HIS A 168 -0.63 -1.07 8.64
C HIS A 168 -0.61 -0.25 9.93
N PHE A 169 -1.09 1.00 9.91
CA PHE A 169 -0.93 1.91 11.04
C PHE A 169 -1.51 1.36 12.35
N PRO A 170 -2.73 0.79 12.40
CA PRO A 170 -3.30 0.26 13.64
C PRO A 170 -2.41 -0.82 14.28
N GLY A 171 -1.94 -1.80 13.49
CA GLY A 171 -1.08 -2.88 13.97
C GLY A 171 0.31 -2.40 14.35
N LEU A 172 0.92 -1.52 13.55
CA LEU A 172 2.21 -0.91 13.88
C LEU A 172 2.15 -0.11 15.18
N PHE A 173 1.09 0.67 15.40
CA PHE A 173 0.94 1.45 16.62
C PHE A 173 0.80 0.55 17.86
N GLN A 174 0.05 -0.55 17.77
CA GLN A 174 -0.04 -1.55 18.84
C GLN A 174 1.33 -2.16 19.15
N GLU A 175 2.09 -2.54 18.12
CA GLU A 175 3.44 -3.05 18.24
C GLU A 175 4.39 -2.06 18.93
N LEU A 176 4.33 -0.78 18.57
CA LEU A 176 5.12 0.28 19.20
C LEU A 176 4.73 0.49 20.67
N GLN A 177 3.43 0.56 20.99
CA GLN A 177 2.95 0.68 22.37
C GLN A 177 3.33 -0.51 23.23
N GLY A 178 3.30 -1.73 22.68
CA GLY A 178 3.73 -2.95 23.37
C GLY A 178 5.21 -2.91 23.78
N ARG A 179 6.05 -2.24 22.99
CA ARG A 179 7.49 -2.04 23.30
C ARG A 179 7.73 -0.86 24.23
N ASN A 180 6.97 0.23 24.06
CA ASN A 180 7.06 1.42 24.91
C ASN A 180 5.67 2.06 25.08
N PRO A 181 5.07 1.99 26.28
CA PRO A 181 3.70 2.48 26.51
C PRO A 181 3.57 4.01 26.41
N ASN A 182 4.68 4.75 26.29
CA ASN A 182 4.65 6.20 26.09
C ASN A 182 4.33 6.63 24.65
N TRP A 183 4.31 5.69 23.69
CA TRP A 183 3.84 5.97 22.34
C TRP A 183 2.37 6.43 22.38
N LYS A 184 2.13 7.60 21.78
CA LYS A 184 0.82 8.25 21.76
C LYS A 184 0.58 8.93 20.43
N ILE A 185 -0.67 8.92 19.99
CA ILE A 185 -1.12 9.73 18.85
C ILE A 185 -1.32 11.15 19.36
N VAL A 186 -0.52 12.09 18.85
CA VAL A 186 -0.63 13.51 19.22
C VAL A 186 -1.58 14.27 18.31
N ALA A 187 -1.66 13.89 17.04
CA ALA A 187 -2.53 14.48 16.05
C ALA A 187 -2.81 13.47 14.93
N THR A 188 -3.93 13.64 14.23
CA THR A 188 -4.24 12.91 13.01
C THR A 188 -4.78 13.90 12.00
N ASN A 189 -4.16 13.95 10.83
CA ASN A 189 -4.58 14.79 9.72
C ASN A 189 -4.85 13.89 8.53
N TRP A 190 -5.93 14.18 7.80
CA TRP A 190 -6.31 13.45 6.60
C TRP A 190 -6.41 14.43 5.45
N THR A 191 -5.81 14.09 4.32
CA THR A 191 -6.05 14.73 3.05
C THR A 191 -6.90 13.77 2.21
N THR A 192 -8.07 14.20 1.76
CA THR A 192 -8.85 13.45 0.77
C THR A 192 -7.98 13.18 -0.46
N ALA A 193 -8.14 12.01 -1.09
CA ALA A 193 -7.44 11.63 -2.31
C ALA A 193 -7.36 12.84 -3.24
N ILE A 194 -6.13 13.28 -3.49
CA ILE A 194 -5.79 14.57 -4.08
C ILE A 194 -6.59 14.73 -5.37
N VAL A 195 -7.59 15.62 -5.34
CA VAL A 195 -7.99 16.31 -6.55
C VAL A 195 -6.96 17.44 -6.66
N PRO A 196 -6.23 17.59 -7.78
CA PRO A 196 -5.46 18.79 -7.97
C PRO A 196 -6.41 19.99 -7.80
N PRO A 197 -6.06 21.02 -6.99
CA PRO A 197 -6.83 22.25 -6.96
C PRO A 197 -7.02 22.75 -8.39
N ASP A 198 -8.20 23.28 -8.72
CA ASP A 198 -8.51 23.83 -10.06
C ASP A 198 -7.49 24.91 -10.51
N ASP A 199 -6.68 25.43 -9.59
CA ASP A 199 -5.72 26.52 -9.73
C ASP A 199 -4.25 26.14 -9.46
N ALA A 200 -3.88 24.86 -9.43
CA ALA A 200 -2.48 24.44 -9.28
C ALA A 200 -1.61 24.69 -10.54
N ALA A 201 -1.43 25.96 -10.91
CA ALA A 201 -0.42 26.41 -11.86
C ALA A 201 0.92 26.64 -11.11
N GLY A 202 1.72 25.58 -10.97
CA GLY A 202 3.10 25.71 -10.49
C GLY A 202 4.05 26.04 -11.64
N GLN A 203 4.66 27.23 -11.65
CA GLN A 203 5.81 27.54 -12.51
C GLN A 203 7.10 27.08 -11.83
N LEU A 204 7.87 26.24 -12.51
CA LEU A 204 9.25 25.95 -12.14
C LEU A 204 10.09 27.21 -12.37
N VAL A 205 10.42 27.93 -11.29
CA VAL A 205 11.45 28.97 -11.34
C VAL A 205 12.79 28.26 -11.37
N MET A 206 13.30 28.01 -12.56
CA MET A 206 14.70 27.65 -12.73
C MET A 206 15.54 28.91 -12.49
N ALA A 207 16.28 28.95 -11.38
CA ALA A 207 17.34 29.93 -11.24
C ALA A 207 18.39 29.65 -12.33
N ALA A 208 18.59 30.62 -13.22
CA ALA A 208 19.67 30.57 -14.20
C ALA A 208 21.03 30.72 -13.49
N PRO A 209 22.10 30.07 -14.01
CA PRO A 209 23.46 30.33 -13.54
C PRO A 209 23.91 31.76 -13.83
#